data_AF-A0A1R3K0N0-F1
#
_entry.id   AF-A0A1R3K0N0-F1
#
_cell.length_a   1.000
_cell.length_b   1.000
_cell.length_c   1.000
_cell.angle_alpha   90.00
_cell.angle_beta   90.00
_cell.angle_gamma   90.00
#
_symmetry.space_group_name_H-M   'P 1'
#
loop_
_entity.id
_entity.type
_entity.pdbx_description
1 polymer ?
#
loop_
_entity_poly.entity_id
_entity_poly.type
_entity_poly.pdbx_seq_one_letter_code
_entity_poly.pdbx_strand_id
1 'polypeptide(L)'
;MPLAALILSSPLCLSTKIKRRPQLNPNSNFSELSHIRLPIIACSSITTQPQSAKQDLLNLISDQERGLKTQKDPKKRDAIVKAIEAMAVLGRDTVTTDDSLSATWRLLWTTEKEQLFIIEKAYLFGTQAGDVLQVIDVEKKTLNNVITFPQDGVFFVRSSIEVASSQRVNFKFTSAVLRGKNWEIPLPPFGQGWFETVYLDDEIRVVKDIRDDYLVVERAPYNWKE
;
A
#
# COMPACT_ATOMS: atom_id res chain seq x y z
N MET A 1 8.21 -31.82 19.09
CA MET A 1 7.04 -30.94 19.23
C MET A 1 6.80 -30.29 17.88
N PRO A 2 5.71 -30.60 17.16
CA PRO A 2 5.60 -30.19 15.77
C PRO A 2 5.13 -28.74 15.67
N LEU A 3 5.87 -27.97 14.86
CA LEU A 3 5.58 -26.60 14.47
C LEU A 3 4.28 -26.58 13.65
N ALA A 4 3.26 -25.87 14.12
CA ALA A 4 2.01 -25.71 13.41
C ALA A 4 2.23 -24.88 12.14
N ALA A 5 1.97 -25.49 10.99
CA ALA A 5 1.91 -24.80 9.71
C ALA A 5 0.74 -23.81 9.71
N LEU A 6 1.02 -22.51 9.65
CA LEU A 6 0.01 -21.49 9.35
C LEU A 6 -0.35 -21.60 7.87
N ILE A 7 -1.47 -22.26 7.59
CA ILE A 7 -2.11 -22.27 6.28
C ILE A 7 -3.01 -21.03 6.21
N LEU A 8 -2.65 -20.08 5.35
CA LEU A 8 -3.52 -18.94 5.02
C LEU A 8 -4.55 -19.39 3.97
N SER A 9 -5.80 -19.42 4.39
CA SER A 9 -6.97 -19.74 3.55
C SER A 9 -7.44 -18.51 2.78
N SER A 10 -7.70 -18.68 1.48
CA SER A 10 -8.37 -17.67 0.63
C SER A 10 -9.78 -18.16 0.26
N PRO A 11 -10.82 -17.31 0.29
CA PRO A 11 -12.07 -17.62 -0.38
C PRO A 11 -12.36 -16.71 -1.60
N LEU A 12 -13.15 -17.30 -2.49
CA LEU A 12 -13.54 -16.91 -3.85
C LEU A 12 -14.23 -15.55 -3.98
N CYS A 13 -13.96 -14.88 -5.11
CA CYS A 13 -14.63 -13.66 -5.56
C CYS A 13 -15.82 -13.99 -6.49
N LEU A 14 -17.02 -13.48 -6.18
CA LEU A 14 -18.18 -13.48 -7.09
C LEU A 14 -18.45 -12.04 -7.55
N SER A 15 -18.42 -11.81 -8.87
CA SER A 15 -18.66 -10.50 -9.51
C SER A 15 -20.12 -10.33 -9.93
N THR A 16 -20.72 -9.18 -9.62
CA THR A 16 -22.02 -8.75 -10.17
C THR A 16 -21.87 -7.51 -11.06
N LYS A 17 -22.44 -7.58 -12.27
CA LYS A 17 -22.48 -6.51 -13.27
C LYS A 17 -23.58 -5.50 -12.96
N ILE A 18 -23.33 -4.19 -13.14
CA ILE A 18 -24.37 -3.14 -13.18
C ILE A 18 -24.26 -2.33 -14.48
N LYS A 19 -25.45 -1.98 -15.00
CA LYS A 19 -25.84 -1.58 -16.37
C LYS A 19 -25.95 -0.04 -16.49
N ARG A 20 -25.78 0.46 -17.73
CA ARG A 20 -25.64 1.87 -18.16
C ARG A 20 -26.89 2.78 -17.99
N ARG A 21 -26.58 4.10 -17.95
CA ARG A 21 -27.40 5.35 -18.07
C ARG A 21 -28.43 5.39 -19.21
N PRO A 22 -29.31 6.43 -19.18
CA PRO A 22 -29.35 7.40 -20.29
C PRO A 22 -29.25 8.89 -19.87
N GLN A 23 -28.85 9.72 -20.85
CA GLN A 23 -28.70 11.19 -20.86
C GLN A 23 -30.03 11.95 -21.07
N LEU A 24 -30.03 13.26 -20.75
CA LEU A 24 -30.82 14.29 -21.46
C LEU A 24 -30.15 15.68 -21.35
N ASN A 25 -30.10 16.37 -22.50
CA ASN A 25 -29.68 17.77 -22.74
C ASN A 25 -30.84 18.75 -22.46
N PRO A 26 -30.58 20.06 -22.28
CA PRO A 26 -30.89 21.00 -23.38
C PRO A 26 -29.98 22.24 -23.52
N ASN A 27 -29.89 22.73 -24.76
CA ASN A 27 -29.30 24.00 -25.18
C ASN A 27 -30.21 25.20 -24.86
N SER A 28 -29.61 26.37 -24.60
CA SER A 28 -30.14 27.68 -25.01
C SER A 28 -29.05 28.76 -25.02
N ASN A 29 -28.87 29.39 -26.19
CA ASN A 29 -28.04 30.58 -26.44
C ASN A 29 -28.74 31.86 -25.93
N PHE A 30 -27.99 32.81 -25.35
CA PHE A 30 -28.24 34.25 -25.47
C PHE A 30 -26.95 35.05 -25.30
N SER A 31 -26.90 36.18 -25.99
CA SER A 31 -25.77 37.00 -26.43
C SER A 31 -25.29 38.07 -25.44
N GLU A 32 -23.95 38.24 -25.41
CA GLU A 32 -23.13 39.48 -25.41
C GLU A 32 -23.63 40.76 -24.69
N LEU A 33 -22.90 41.19 -23.64
CA LEU A 33 -22.51 42.61 -23.41
C LEU A 33 -21.52 42.81 -22.23
N SER A 34 -20.46 43.56 -22.54
CA SER A 34 -19.69 44.51 -21.70
C SER A 34 -18.86 44.04 -20.48
N HIS A 35 -17.54 44.20 -20.67
CA HIS A 35 -16.45 44.47 -19.73
C HIS A 35 -16.79 44.90 -18.29
N ILE A 36 -16.43 44.05 -17.33
CA ILE A 36 -15.92 44.46 -16.01
C ILE A 36 -14.74 43.54 -15.67
N ARG A 37 -13.51 44.08 -15.68
CA ARG A 37 -12.32 43.37 -15.18
C ARG A 37 -12.36 43.38 -13.65
N LEU A 38 -12.73 42.26 -13.06
CA LEU A 38 -12.48 41.97 -11.65
C LEU A 38 -11.06 41.40 -11.49
N PRO A 39 -10.36 41.69 -10.38
CA PRO A 39 -9.00 41.22 -10.18
C PRO A 39 -9.04 39.69 -10.05
N ILE A 40 -8.25 39.01 -10.88
CA ILE A 40 -8.01 37.58 -10.76
C ILE A 40 -7.19 37.38 -9.49
N ILE A 41 -7.87 37.01 -8.40
CA ILE A 41 -7.21 36.44 -7.24
C ILE A 41 -6.70 35.06 -7.69
N ALA A 42 -5.41 35.00 -7.99
CA ALA A 42 -4.71 33.75 -8.24
C ALA A 42 -4.77 32.91 -6.95
N CYS A 43 -5.69 31.95 -6.90
CA CYS A 43 -5.74 30.94 -5.86
C CYS A 43 -4.53 30.01 -5.99
N SER A 44 -3.53 30.19 -5.13
CA SER A 44 -2.38 29.30 -4.94
C SER A 44 -2.74 27.97 -4.23
N SER A 45 -3.94 27.46 -4.45
CA SER A 45 -4.57 26.43 -3.60
C SER A 45 -4.25 24.99 -4.01
N ILE A 46 -3.63 24.78 -5.17
CA ILE A 46 -3.53 23.45 -5.80
C ILE A 46 -2.37 22.62 -5.21
N THR A 47 -1.29 23.25 -4.77
CA THR A 47 -0.12 22.56 -4.20
C THR A 47 -0.22 22.32 -2.69
N THR A 48 -1.07 23.06 -1.97
CA THR A 48 -1.18 22.96 -0.49
C THR A 48 -2.01 21.75 -0.05
N GLN A 49 -3.01 21.37 -0.83
CA GLN A 49 -3.98 20.32 -0.47
C GLN A 49 -3.37 18.90 -0.40
N PRO A 50 -2.53 18.46 -1.36
CA PRO A 50 -1.89 17.15 -1.26
C PRO A 50 -0.91 17.06 -0.09
N GLN A 51 -0.13 18.12 0.13
CA GLN A 51 0.83 18.16 1.22
C GLN A 51 0.15 18.11 2.59
N SER A 52 -0.98 18.82 2.76
CA SER A 52 -1.73 18.78 4.02
C SER A 52 -2.32 17.40 4.30
N ALA A 53 -2.95 16.76 3.30
CA ALA A 53 -3.55 15.43 3.46
C ALA A 53 -2.49 14.35 3.79
N LYS A 54 -1.33 14.41 3.10
CA LYS A 54 -0.19 13.55 3.38
C LYS A 54 0.31 13.74 4.81
N GLN A 55 0.53 14.99 5.22
CA GLN A 55 1.01 15.29 6.57
C GLN A 55 0.03 14.82 7.64
N ASP A 56 -1.27 14.99 7.42
CA ASP A 56 -2.32 14.51 8.32
C ASP A 56 -2.28 12.99 8.47
N LEU A 57 -2.17 12.25 7.36
CA LEU A 57 -2.02 10.79 7.38
C LEU A 57 -0.76 10.38 8.14
N LEU A 58 0.39 10.98 7.84
CA LEU A 58 1.67 10.68 8.49
C LEU A 58 1.61 10.96 10.01
N ASN A 59 1.02 12.08 10.40
CA ASN A 59 0.80 12.41 11.81
C ASN A 59 -0.07 11.35 12.50
N LEU A 60 -1.16 10.92 11.86
CA LEU A 60 -2.08 9.93 12.41
C LEU A 60 -1.42 8.56 12.66
N ILE A 61 -0.47 8.15 11.82
CA ILE A 61 0.18 6.83 11.90
C ILE A 61 1.50 6.82 12.68
N SER A 62 2.10 7.99 12.92
CA SER A 62 3.47 8.14 13.45
C SER A 62 3.75 7.37 14.76
N ASP A 63 2.76 7.27 15.64
CA ASP A 63 2.87 6.65 16.97
C ASP A 63 2.19 5.28 17.05
N GLN A 64 1.75 4.73 15.92
CA GLN A 64 0.87 3.55 15.85
C GLN A 64 1.61 2.19 15.80
N GLU A 65 2.95 2.21 15.87
CA GLU A 65 3.79 0.99 15.88
C GLU A 65 3.47 0.05 14.71
N ARG A 66 3.55 0.58 13.48
CA ARG A 66 3.22 -0.14 12.24
C ARG A 66 1.77 -0.63 12.12
N GLY A 67 0.89 -0.26 13.07
CA GLY A 67 -0.51 -0.66 13.10
C GLY A 67 -0.90 -1.49 14.34
N LEU A 68 0.07 -1.94 15.15
CA LEU A 68 -0.19 -2.76 16.33
C LEU A 68 -1.13 -2.10 17.35
N LYS A 69 -0.96 -0.79 17.56
CA LYS A 69 -1.86 -0.02 18.44
C LYS A 69 -3.23 0.16 17.81
N THR A 70 -3.26 0.57 16.54
CA THR A 70 -4.50 0.85 15.82
C THR A 70 -5.40 -0.38 15.67
N GLN A 71 -4.84 -1.59 15.58
CA GLN A 71 -5.62 -2.83 15.49
C GLN A 71 -6.57 -3.02 16.68
N LYS A 72 -6.23 -2.45 17.85
CA LYS A 72 -7.03 -2.51 19.09
C LYS A 72 -7.88 -1.25 19.31
N ASP A 73 -7.85 -0.28 18.39
CA ASP A 73 -8.58 0.98 18.46
C ASP A 73 -9.37 1.24 17.16
N PRO A 74 -10.65 0.83 17.11
CA PRO A 74 -11.50 1.02 15.93
C PRO A 74 -11.68 2.49 15.55
N LYS A 75 -11.75 3.41 16.52
CA LYS A 75 -11.97 4.84 16.23
C LYS A 75 -10.74 5.44 15.55
N LYS A 76 -9.54 5.12 16.06
CA LYS A 76 -8.29 5.54 15.44
C LYS A 76 -8.11 4.91 14.06
N ARG A 77 -8.48 3.63 13.91
CA ARG A 77 -8.46 2.94 12.61
C ARG A 77 -9.34 3.66 11.59
N ASP A 78 -10.57 3.99 11.95
CA ASP A 78 -11.50 4.69 11.07
C ASP A 78 -10.99 6.08 10.69
N ALA A 79 -10.31 6.79 11.61
CA ALA A 79 -9.68 8.07 11.30
C ALA A 79 -8.53 7.93 10.29
N ILE A 80 -7.69 6.91 10.42
CA ILE A 80 -6.59 6.64 9.48
C ILE A 80 -7.14 6.22 8.12
N VAL A 81 -8.16 5.35 8.07
CA VAL A 81 -8.81 4.93 6.82
C VAL A 81 -9.43 6.12 6.10
N LYS A 82 -10.10 7.04 6.80
CA LYS A 82 -10.60 8.29 6.20
C LYS A 82 -9.48 9.15 5.60
N ALA A 83 -8.34 9.25 6.27
CA ALA A 83 -7.17 9.97 5.73
C ALA A 83 -6.61 9.27 4.48
N ILE A 84 -6.57 7.93 4.45
CA ILE A 84 -6.21 7.13 3.28
C ILE A 84 -7.19 7.36 2.13
N GLU A 85 -8.49 7.40 2.39
CA GLU A 85 -9.51 7.70 1.37
C GLU A 85 -9.32 9.11 0.79
N ALA A 86 -8.95 10.10 1.61
CA ALA A 86 -8.61 11.43 1.13
C ALA A 86 -7.36 11.41 0.21
N MET A 87 -6.34 10.63 0.56
CA MET A 87 -5.17 10.42 -0.31
C MET A 87 -5.54 9.72 -1.63
N ALA A 88 -6.44 8.74 -1.59
CA ALA A 88 -6.93 8.04 -2.78
C ALA A 88 -7.71 8.97 -3.73
N VAL A 89 -8.41 9.99 -3.21
CA VAL A 89 -9.04 11.02 -4.05
C VAL A 89 -7.98 11.83 -4.81
N LEU A 90 -6.85 12.15 -4.18
CA LEU A 90 -5.76 12.91 -4.80
C LEU A 90 -5.00 12.09 -5.84
N GLY A 91 -4.85 10.78 -5.60
CA GLY A 91 -4.23 9.86 -6.55
C GLY A 91 -5.18 9.35 -7.64
N ARG A 92 -6.43 9.82 -7.71
CA ARG A 92 -7.36 9.36 -8.74
C ARG A 92 -6.82 9.71 -10.14
N ASP A 93 -7.00 8.79 -11.09
CA ASP A 93 -6.61 8.95 -12.49
C ASP A 93 -5.10 9.16 -12.72
N THR A 94 -4.25 8.89 -11.72
CA THR A 94 -2.80 8.84 -11.88
C THR A 94 -2.31 7.45 -12.26
N VAL A 95 -1.13 7.39 -12.87
CA VAL A 95 -0.41 6.14 -13.09
C VAL A 95 0.54 5.93 -11.92
N THR A 96 0.41 4.79 -11.23
CA THR A 96 1.22 4.41 -10.06
C THR A 96 1.91 3.05 -10.26
N THR A 97 1.98 2.61 -11.51
CA THR A 97 2.51 1.31 -11.96
C THR A 97 3.65 1.46 -12.96
N ASP A 98 4.11 2.68 -13.20
CA ASP A 98 5.30 2.97 -13.99
C ASP A 98 6.60 2.80 -13.15
N ASP A 99 7.73 3.24 -13.69
CA ASP A 99 9.04 3.08 -13.07
C ASP A 99 9.15 3.74 -11.68
N SER A 100 8.29 4.71 -11.34
CA SER A 100 8.27 5.35 -10.01
C SER A 100 7.91 4.37 -8.89
N LEU A 101 7.20 3.28 -9.21
CA LEU A 101 6.88 2.21 -8.27
C LEU A 101 8.10 1.35 -7.91
N SER A 102 9.12 1.30 -8.77
CA SER A 102 10.34 0.53 -8.52
C SER A 102 11.15 1.15 -7.37
N ALA A 103 11.20 0.45 -6.24
CA ALA A 103 11.88 0.91 -5.04
C ALA A 103 12.00 -0.20 -3.97
N THR A 104 12.78 0.08 -2.93
CA THR A 104 12.57 -0.53 -1.62
C THR A 104 11.59 0.32 -0.82
N TRP A 105 10.42 -0.24 -0.52
CA TRP A 105 9.38 0.42 0.27
C TRP A 105 9.34 -0.13 1.69
N ARG A 106 9.46 0.72 2.70
CA ARG A 106 9.46 0.36 4.12
C ARG A 106 8.12 0.67 4.77
N LEU A 107 7.60 -0.29 5.54
CA LEU A 107 6.31 -0.19 6.20
C LEU A 107 6.28 0.89 7.28
N LEU A 108 5.37 1.84 7.14
CA LEU A 108 5.01 2.79 8.19
C LEU A 108 3.78 2.32 8.97
N TRP A 109 2.77 1.77 8.28
CA TRP A 109 1.52 1.33 8.89
C TRP A 109 0.73 0.35 8.01
N THR A 110 0.06 -0.64 8.60
CA THR A 110 -0.85 -1.54 7.88
C THR A 110 -2.03 -2.01 8.75
N THR A 111 -3.10 -2.48 8.10
CA THR A 111 -4.17 -3.26 8.73
C THR A 111 -3.98 -4.77 8.62
N GLU A 112 -2.99 -5.25 7.85
CA GLU A 112 -2.82 -6.66 7.53
C GLU A 112 -2.46 -7.48 8.78
N LYS A 113 -3.39 -8.33 9.21
CA LYS A 113 -3.31 -9.05 10.48
C LYS A 113 -2.14 -10.04 10.51
N GLU A 114 -1.83 -10.67 9.40
CA GLU A 114 -0.75 -11.66 9.29
C GLU A 114 0.62 -11.00 9.48
N GLN A 115 0.85 -9.84 8.83
CA GLN A 115 2.07 -9.06 9.04
C GLN A 115 2.16 -8.57 10.47
N LEU A 116 1.08 -7.99 11.01
CA LEU A 116 1.03 -7.52 12.39
C LEU A 116 1.27 -8.64 13.39
N PHE A 117 0.78 -9.86 13.12
CA PHE A 117 1.04 -11.02 13.96
C PHE A 117 2.53 -11.38 13.99
N ILE A 118 3.21 -11.41 12.84
CA ILE A 118 4.66 -11.68 12.78
C ILE A 118 5.43 -10.60 13.55
N ILE A 119 5.07 -9.32 13.37
CA ILE A 119 5.68 -8.20 14.08
C ILE A 119 5.46 -8.33 15.60
N GLU A 120 4.22 -8.58 16.04
CA GLU A 120 3.87 -8.68 17.46
C GLU A 120 4.56 -9.89 18.11
N LYS A 121 4.70 -11.02 17.40
CA LYS A 121 5.18 -12.28 17.97
C LYS A 121 6.67 -12.55 17.80
N ALA A 122 7.43 -11.69 17.12
CA ALA A 122 8.87 -11.87 16.93
C ALA A 122 9.65 -12.14 18.24
N TYR A 123 9.22 -11.55 19.36
CA TYR A 123 9.84 -11.75 20.68
C TYR A 123 9.77 -13.20 21.18
N LEU A 124 8.78 -13.98 20.73
CA LEU A 124 8.67 -15.40 21.08
C LEU A 124 9.83 -16.23 20.51
N PHE A 125 10.55 -15.69 19.53
CA PHE A 125 11.72 -16.29 18.92
C PHE A 125 13.03 -15.62 19.39
N GLY A 126 12.99 -14.84 20.47
CA GLY A 126 14.16 -14.17 21.04
C GLY A 126 14.70 -13.01 20.21
N THR A 127 13.88 -12.44 19.32
CA THR A 127 14.24 -11.33 18.43
C THR A 127 13.12 -10.27 18.40
N GLN A 128 13.31 -9.21 17.63
CA GLN A 128 12.25 -8.25 17.30
C GLN A 128 12.14 -8.18 15.78
N ALA A 129 10.96 -7.82 15.27
CA ALA A 129 10.83 -7.51 13.85
C ALA A 129 11.54 -6.17 13.57
N GLY A 130 12.59 -6.22 12.77
CA GLY A 130 13.30 -5.09 12.18
C GLY A 130 12.46 -4.43 11.10
N ASP A 131 13.04 -4.09 9.96
CA ASP A 131 12.30 -3.49 8.86
C ASP A 131 11.35 -4.49 8.17
N VAL A 132 10.19 -3.99 7.78
CA VAL A 132 9.22 -4.70 6.94
C VAL A 132 9.18 -3.99 5.60
N LEU A 133 9.57 -4.68 4.54
CA LEU A 133 9.86 -4.10 3.23
C LEU A 133 9.02 -4.75 2.13
N GLN A 134 8.70 -3.97 1.11
CA GLN A 134 8.30 -4.45 -0.21
C GLN A 134 9.30 -3.91 -1.23
N VAL A 135 10.11 -4.80 -1.79
CA VAL A 135 11.07 -4.46 -2.84
C VAL A 135 10.44 -4.75 -4.18
N ILE A 136 10.17 -3.71 -4.97
CA ILE A 136 9.48 -3.82 -6.26
C ILE A 136 10.44 -3.40 -7.37
N ASP A 137 10.47 -4.19 -8.43
CA ASP A 137 11.15 -3.89 -9.69
C ASP A 137 10.18 -4.18 -10.83
N VAL A 138 9.61 -3.11 -11.40
CA VAL A 138 8.57 -3.17 -12.44
C VAL A 138 9.13 -3.75 -13.74
N GLU A 139 10.35 -3.34 -14.12
CA GLU A 139 11.03 -3.82 -15.32
C GLU A 139 11.28 -5.33 -15.25
N LYS A 140 11.84 -5.81 -14.13
CA LYS A 140 12.09 -7.24 -13.91
C LYS A 140 10.85 -8.03 -13.52
N LYS A 141 9.69 -7.37 -13.35
CA LYS A 141 8.43 -7.98 -12.93
C LYS A 141 8.56 -8.76 -11.62
N THR A 142 9.24 -8.17 -10.64
CA THR A 142 9.42 -8.79 -9.32
C THR A 142 8.85 -7.94 -8.19
N LEU A 143 8.30 -8.61 -7.18
CA LEU A 143 7.97 -8.04 -5.89
C LEU A 143 8.43 -8.99 -4.81
N ASN A 144 9.20 -8.48 -3.85
CA ASN A 144 9.65 -9.25 -2.71
C ASN A 144 9.16 -8.63 -1.41
N ASN A 145 8.42 -9.40 -0.61
CA ASN A 145 8.07 -9.01 0.75
C ASN A 145 9.17 -9.49 1.70
N VAL A 146 9.65 -8.61 2.57
CA VAL A 146 10.76 -8.87 3.48
C VAL A 146 10.36 -8.47 4.90
N ILE A 147 10.64 -9.31 5.89
CA ILE A 147 10.64 -8.94 7.30
C ILE A 147 12.00 -9.31 7.85
N THR A 148 12.77 -8.33 8.32
CA THR A 148 14.06 -8.60 8.96
C THR A 148 13.88 -8.89 10.44
N PHE A 149 14.76 -9.72 10.99
CA PHE A 149 14.81 -10.10 12.39
C PHE A 149 16.25 -9.99 12.87
N PRO A 150 16.66 -8.87 13.47
CA PRO A 150 18.03 -8.69 13.91
C PRO A 150 18.50 -9.82 14.86
N GLN A 151 19.77 -10.24 14.79
CA GLN A 151 20.83 -9.67 13.95
C GLN A 151 20.87 -10.19 12.51
N ASP A 152 20.57 -11.47 12.28
CA ASP A 152 20.85 -12.15 11.00
C ASP A 152 19.61 -12.77 10.33
N GLY A 153 18.42 -12.62 10.92
CA GLY A 153 17.20 -13.29 10.47
C GLY A 153 16.45 -12.52 9.39
N VAL A 154 15.82 -13.24 8.48
CA VAL A 154 14.92 -12.67 7.46
C VAL A 154 13.83 -13.66 7.09
N PHE A 155 12.58 -13.18 7.05
CA PHE A 155 11.49 -13.85 6.34
C PHE A 155 11.28 -13.13 5.01
N PHE A 156 11.37 -13.88 3.92
CA PHE A 156 11.43 -13.34 2.58
C PHE A 156 10.50 -14.11 1.66
N VAL A 157 9.62 -13.40 0.96
CA VAL A 157 8.65 -13.99 0.01
C VAL A 157 8.84 -13.35 -1.35
N ARG A 158 9.27 -14.15 -2.33
CA ARG A 158 9.43 -13.73 -3.73
C ARG A 158 8.11 -13.83 -4.48
N SER A 159 7.87 -12.87 -5.35
CA SER A 159 6.70 -12.84 -6.22
C SER A 159 7.07 -12.37 -7.62
N SER A 160 6.39 -12.93 -8.62
CA SER A 160 6.30 -12.28 -9.93
C SER A 160 5.13 -11.30 -9.93
N ILE A 161 5.25 -10.19 -10.68
CA ILE A 161 4.18 -9.21 -10.83
C ILE A 161 3.75 -9.00 -12.29
N GLU A 162 2.53 -8.53 -12.46
CA GLU A 162 1.96 -8.13 -13.74
C GLU A 162 1.13 -6.86 -13.56
N VAL A 163 1.41 -5.82 -14.35
CA VAL A 163 0.62 -4.59 -14.36
C VAL A 163 -0.74 -4.88 -15.00
N ALA A 164 -1.81 -4.71 -14.23
CA ALA A 164 -3.17 -5.00 -14.66
C ALA A 164 -3.96 -3.74 -15.06
N SER A 165 -3.60 -2.59 -14.51
CA SER A 165 -4.15 -1.27 -14.85
C SER A 165 -3.17 -0.16 -14.47
N SER A 166 -3.56 1.12 -14.65
CA SER A 166 -2.74 2.27 -14.24
C SER A 166 -2.34 2.26 -12.77
N GLN A 167 -3.14 1.62 -11.89
CA GLN A 167 -2.88 1.58 -10.45
C GLN A 167 -2.81 0.17 -9.86
N ARG A 168 -3.21 -0.86 -10.61
CA ARG A 168 -3.31 -2.23 -10.10
C ARG A 168 -2.15 -3.09 -10.60
N VAL A 169 -1.54 -3.82 -9.66
CA VAL A 169 -0.53 -4.83 -9.91
C VAL A 169 -1.02 -6.17 -9.36
N ASN A 170 -1.06 -7.19 -10.23
CA ASN A 170 -1.26 -8.56 -9.81
C ASN A 170 0.08 -9.15 -9.36
N PHE A 171 0.08 -10.02 -8.37
CA PHE A 171 1.26 -10.75 -7.93
C PHE A 171 0.96 -12.23 -7.72
N LYS A 172 1.99 -13.05 -7.87
CA LYS A 172 1.95 -14.48 -7.54
C LYS A 172 3.21 -14.87 -6.78
N PHE A 173 3.05 -15.51 -5.62
CA PHE A 173 4.18 -15.99 -4.85
C PHE A 173 4.90 -17.13 -5.59
N THR A 174 6.22 -17.09 -5.57
CA THR A 174 7.09 -18.05 -6.25
C THR A 174 7.99 -18.80 -5.27
N SER A 175 8.34 -18.18 -4.13
CA SER A 175 9.06 -18.85 -3.03
C SER A 175 8.84 -18.08 -1.73
N ALA A 176 8.89 -18.79 -0.61
CA ALA A 176 8.97 -18.19 0.71
C ALA A 176 10.10 -18.86 1.47
N VAL A 177 10.90 -18.08 2.19
CA VAL A 177 12.09 -18.55 2.89
C VAL A 177 12.18 -17.84 4.23
N LEU A 178 12.41 -18.61 5.29
CA LEU A 178 12.88 -18.08 6.57
C LEU A 178 14.36 -18.44 6.72
N ARG A 179 15.22 -17.44 6.84
CA ARG A 179 16.67 -17.61 6.95
C ARG A 179 17.17 -17.01 8.25
N GLY A 180 18.16 -17.64 8.86
CA GLY A 180 18.99 -17.09 9.92
C GLY A 180 20.47 -17.27 9.59
N LYS A 181 21.36 -16.95 10.55
CA LYS A 181 22.82 -16.89 10.33
C LYS A 181 23.41 -18.07 9.55
N ASN A 182 23.03 -19.29 9.90
CA ASN A 182 23.60 -20.53 9.34
C ASN A 182 22.52 -21.56 8.95
N TRP A 183 21.27 -21.12 8.73
CA TRP A 183 20.17 -22.01 8.40
C TRP A 183 19.16 -21.33 7.49
N GLU A 184 18.52 -22.12 6.65
CA GLU A 184 17.45 -21.69 5.77
C GLU A 184 16.34 -22.74 5.77
N ILE A 185 15.11 -22.29 5.97
CA ILE A 185 13.92 -23.13 5.92
C ILE A 185 13.05 -22.62 4.78
N PRO A 186 12.92 -23.38 3.67
CA PRO A 186 11.96 -23.06 2.64
C PRO A 186 10.55 -23.27 3.22
N LEU A 187 9.69 -22.29 2.98
CA LEU A 187 8.28 -22.34 3.33
C LEU A 187 7.48 -22.50 2.03
N PRO A 188 6.44 -23.33 2.02
CA PRO A 188 5.60 -23.47 0.84
C PRO A 188 5.06 -22.11 0.37
N PRO A 189 5.33 -21.69 -0.88
CA PRO A 189 4.75 -20.46 -1.41
C PRO A 189 3.31 -20.74 -1.81
N PHE A 190 2.36 -20.07 -1.18
CA PHE A 190 0.96 -20.17 -1.55
C PHE A 190 0.32 -18.82 -1.61
N GLY A 191 -0.31 -18.54 -2.75
CA GLY A 191 -1.12 -17.35 -2.91
C GLY A 191 -0.76 -16.54 -4.14
N GLN A 192 -1.77 -15.83 -4.58
CA GLN A 192 -1.70 -14.78 -5.58
C GLN A 192 -2.72 -13.74 -5.15
N GLY A 193 -2.53 -12.52 -5.61
CA GLY A 193 -3.42 -11.43 -5.25
C GLY A 193 -3.17 -10.24 -6.15
N TRP A 194 -3.70 -9.11 -5.72
CA TRP A 194 -3.41 -7.83 -6.33
C TRP A 194 -3.33 -6.77 -5.24
N PHE A 195 -2.64 -5.69 -5.56
CA PHE A 195 -2.71 -4.46 -4.82
C PHE A 195 -2.95 -3.30 -5.78
N GLU A 196 -3.60 -2.26 -5.26
CA GLU A 196 -3.75 -0.97 -5.90
C GLU A 196 -2.93 0.06 -5.13
N THR A 197 -1.99 0.71 -5.83
CA THR A 197 -1.32 1.88 -5.28
C THR A 197 -2.21 3.10 -5.55
N VAL A 198 -3.06 3.44 -4.57
CA VAL A 198 -4.07 4.50 -4.69
C VAL A 198 -3.49 5.91 -4.62
N TYR A 199 -2.26 6.04 -4.12
CA TYR A 199 -1.46 7.26 -4.14
C TYR A 199 0.02 6.90 -4.14
N LEU A 200 0.82 7.64 -4.90
CA LEU A 200 2.27 7.48 -5.00
C LEU A 200 2.90 8.86 -5.20
N ASP A 201 3.94 9.15 -4.42
CA ASP A 201 4.88 10.23 -4.67
C ASP A 201 6.33 9.75 -4.45
N ASP A 202 7.28 10.68 -4.45
CA ASP A 202 8.69 10.36 -4.29
C ASP A 202 9.04 9.76 -2.92
N GLU A 203 8.23 10.01 -1.89
CA GLU A 203 8.51 9.64 -0.50
C GLU A 203 7.63 8.49 0.00
N ILE A 204 6.35 8.43 -0.36
CA ILE A 204 5.41 7.43 0.14
C ILE A 204 4.55 6.82 -0.96
N ARG A 205 4.01 5.65 -0.67
CA ARG A 205 2.84 5.12 -1.37
C ARG A 205 1.79 4.61 -0.39
N VAL A 206 0.54 4.77 -0.81
CA VAL A 206 -0.64 4.29 -0.10
C VAL A 206 -1.28 3.21 -0.94
N VAL A 207 -1.57 2.09 -0.30
CA VAL A 207 -1.89 0.84 -0.98
C VAL A 207 -3.16 0.25 -0.39
N LYS A 208 -3.97 -0.34 -1.26
CA LYS A 208 -5.09 -1.20 -0.89
C LYS A 208 -4.91 -2.58 -1.52
N ASP A 209 -5.04 -3.66 -0.77
CA ASP A 209 -4.88 -5.01 -1.29
C ASP A 209 -6.22 -5.69 -1.63
N ILE A 210 -6.14 -6.91 -2.17
CA ILE A 210 -7.28 -7.76 -2.52
C ILE A 210 -8.22 -8.10 -1.35
N ARG A 211 -7.76 -7.99 -0.11
CA ARG A 211 -8.53 -8.27 1.12
C ARG A 211 -9.11 -7.01 1.76
N ASP A 212 -9.05 -5.88 1.06
CA ASP A 212 -9.38 -4.56 1.59
C ASP A 212 -8.47 -4.12 2.75
N ASP A 213 -7.27 -4.70 2.87
CA ASP A 213 -6.25 -4.22 3.79
C ASP A 213 -5.49 -3.04 3.19
N TYR A 214 -5.02 -2.15 4.08
CA TYR A 214 -4.27 -0.97 3.69
C TYR A 214 -2.80 -1.06 4.12
N LEU A 215 -1.92 -0.50 3.29
CA LEU A 215 -0.52 -0.28 3.64
C LEU A 215 -0.15 1.18 3.35
N VAL A 216 0.53 1.81 4.29
CA VAL A 216 1.26 3.06 4.07
C VAL A 216 2.74 2.73 4.23
N VAL A 217 3.51 3.01 3.19
CA VAL A 217 4.93 2.68 3.14
C VAL A 217 5.70 3.89 2.60
N GLU A 218 6.92 4.06 3.07
CA GLU A 218 7.83 5.10 2.58
C GLU A 218 8.92 4.49 1.70
N ARG A 219 9.53 5.30 0.85
CA ARG A 219 10.72 4.92 0.10
C ARG A 219 11.89 4.84 1.08
N ALA A 220 12.46 3.64 1.23
CA ALA A 220 13.62 3.46 2.09
C ALA A 220 14.81 4.26 1.54
N PRO A 221 15.67 4.82 2.41
CA PRO A 221 16.86 5.56 1.98
C PRO A 221 17.98 4.64 1.44
N TYR A 222 17.69 3.36 1.24
CA TYR A 222 18.60 2.32 0.79
C TYR A 222 17.87 1.35 -0.14
N ASN A 223 18.63 0.68 -1.01
CA ASN A 223 18.13 -0.42 -1.82
C ASN A 223 18.40 -1.74 -1.11
N TRP A 224 17.36 -2.40 -0.63
CA TRP A 224 17.51 -3.72 -0.04
C TRP A 224 17.91 -4.72 -1.12
N LYS A 225 18.86 -5.59 -0.77
CA LYS A 225 19.31 -6.70 -1.60
C LYS A 225 19.29 -7.95 -0.73
N GLU A 226 18.97 -9.07 -1.36
CA GLU A 226 19.06 -10.38 -0.74
C GLU A 226 20.51 -10.76 -0.40
#